data_AF-R5I5E7-F1
#
_entry.id   AF-R5I5E7-F1
#
_cell.length_a   1.000
_cell.length_b   1.000
_cell.length_c   1.000
_cell.angle_alpha   90.00
_cell.angle_beta   90.00
_cell.angle_gamma   90.00
#
_symmetry.space_group_name_H-M   'P 1'
#
loop_
_entity.id
_entity.type
_entity.pdbx_description
1 polymer ?
#
loop_
_entity_poly.entity_id
_entity_poly.type
_entity_poly.pdbx_seq_one_letter_code
_entity_poly.pdbx_strand_id
1 'polypeptide(L)' 'MNWLKESNRTKHLVYAIPCALLLTILFVAGLAAGMEFKDRSYCGKWDWLDLIATLLGGLIGQIAQAVIVYLIWKGGV' A
#
# COMPACT_ATOMS: atom_id res chain seq x y z
N MET A 1 2.72 16.19 -15.89
CA MET A 1 1.62 15.31 -15.43
C MET A 1 1.99 14.70 -14.08
N ASN A 2 1.16 14.86 -13.05
CA ASN A 2 1.37 14.20 -11.74
C ASN A 2 0.55 12.90 -11.73
N TRP A 3 1.11 11.83 -12.29
CA TRP A 3 0.40 10.54 -12.44
C TRP A 3 -0.16 10.00 -11.10
N LEU A 4 0.50 10.29 -9.97
CA LEU A 4 0.05 9.90 -8.61
C LEU A 4 -1.15 10.71 -8.09
N LYS A 5 -1.40 11.91 -8.64
CA LYS A 5 -2.55 12.76 -8.27
C LYS A 5 -3.74 12.56 -9.20
N GLU A 6 -3.59 11.71 -10.20
CA GLU A 6 -4.62 11.36 -11.15
C GLU A 6 -5.33 10.10 -10.60
N SER A 7 -6.66 10.07 -10.65
CA SER A 7 -7.50 9.07 -9.95
C SER A 7 -7.37 9.09 -8.40
N ASN A 8 -7.78 8.00 -7.74
CA ASN A 8 -7.68 7.77 -6.30
C ASN A 8 -6.30 7.24 -5.85
N ARG A 9 -5.28 7.24 -6.71
CA ARG A 9 -3.93 6.67 -6.46
C ARG A 9 -3.26 7.14 -5.18
N THR A 10 -3.41 8.42 -4.84
CA THR A 10 -2.87 8.96 -3.59
C THR A 10 -3.51 8.28 -2.37
N LYS A 11 -4.80 7.97 -2.40
CA LYS A 11 -5.48 7.24 -1.33
C LYS A 11 -4.98 5.79 -1.28
N HIS A 12 -4.85 5.14 -2.43
CA HIS A 12 -4.32 3.77 -2.54
C HIS A 12 -2.92 3.65 -1.92
N LEU A 13 -2.05 4.63 -2.17
CA LEU A 13 -0.71 4.69 -1.60
C LEU A 13 -0.75 4.91 -0.08
N VAL A 14 -1.49 5.91 0.40
CA VAL A 14 -1.50 6.27 1.83
C VAL A 14 -2.14 5.19 2.70
N TYR A 15 -3.22 4.55 2.24
CA TYR A 15 -3.89 3.49 3.01
C TYR A 15 -3.07 2.19 3.09
N ALA A 16 -2.20 1.93 2.11
CA ALA A 16 -1.34 0.75 2.12
C ALA A 16 -0.23 0.79 3.17
N ILE A 17 0.26 1.98 3.53
CA ILE A 17 1.36 2.18 4.50
C ILE A 17 1.05 1.59 5.88
N PRO A 18 -0.05 1.97 6.58
CA PRO A 18 -0.37 1.42 7.90
C PRO A 18 -0.68 -0.08 7.83
N CYS A 19 -1.28 -0.55 6.73
CA CYS A 19 -1.55 -1.97 6.53
C CYS A 19 -0.27 -2.80 6.41
N ALA A 20 0.73 -2.35 5.66
CA ALA A 20 2.03 -3.03 5.60
C ALA A 20 2.82 -2.90 6.92
N LEU A 21 2.68 -1.76 7.61
CA LEU A 21 3.38 -1.55 8.88
C LEU A 21 2.93 -2.52 9.98
N LEU A 22 1.62 -2.83 10.02
CA LEU A 22 1.05 -3.76 10.99
C LEU A 22 1.08 -5.22 10.53
N LEU A 23 0.97 -5.46 9.23
CA LEU A 23 0.88 -6.80 8.64
C LEU A 23 2.09 -7.06 7.73
N THR A 24 1.84 -7.37 6.45
CA THR A 24 2.87 -7.71 5.47
C THR A 24 2.52 -7.20 4.08
N ILE A 25 3.50 -7.18 3.19
CA ILE A 25 3.32 -6.89 1.78
C ILE A 25 2.33 -7.85 1.08
N LEU A 26 2.22 -9.11 1.52
CA LEU A 26 1.24 -10.06 0.97
C LEU A 26 -0.20 -9.64 1.29
N PHE A 27 -0.43 -9.14 2.51
CA PHE A 27 -1.72 -8.56 2.87
C PHE A 27 -2.02 -7.33 2.00
N VAL A 28 -1.03 -6.46 1.77
CA VAL A 28 -1.20 -5.29 0.89
C VAL A 28 -1.47 -5.69 -0.57
N ALA A 29 -0.91 -6.78 -1.06
CA ALA A 29 -1.24 -7.29 -2.40
C ALA A 29 -2.72 -7.71 -2.50
N GLY A 30 -3.25 -8.38 -1.47
CA GLY A 30 -4.68 -8.68 -1.36
C GLY A 30 -5.55 -7.42 -1.22
N LEU A 31 -5.10 -6.44 -0.43
CA LEU A 31 -5.75 -5.14 -0.27
C LEU A 31 -5.80 -4.37 -1.61
N ALA A 32 -4.71 -4.38 -2.38
CA ALA A 32 -4.63 -3.75 -3.70
C ALA A 32 -5.65 -4.35 -4.66
N ALA A 33 -5.70 -5.68 -4.75
CA ALA A 33 -6.70 -6.37 -5.55
C ALA A 33 -8.14 -6.09 -5.09
N GLY A 34 -8.37 -6.01 -3.77
CA GLY A 34 -9.68 -5.70 -3.20
C GLY A 34 -10.15 -4.27 -3.43
N MET A 35 -9.26 -3.28 -3.28
CA MET A 35 -9.57 -1.88 -3.58
C MET A 35 -9.87 -1.69 -5.06
N GLU A 36 -9.09 -2.33 -5.93
CA GLU A 36 -9.29 -2.27 -7.38
C GLU A 36 -10.57 -2.99 -7.82
N PHE A 37 -10.89 -4.14 -7.22
CA PHE A 37 -12.14 -4.85 -7.45
C PHE A 37 -13.35 -4.00 -7.05
N LYS A 38 -13.27 -3.29 -5.92
CA LYS A 38 -14.28 -2.35 -5.46
C LYS A 38 -14.42 -1.20 -6.47
N ASP A 39 -13.33 -0.56 -6.87
CA ASP A 39 -13.36 0.58 -7.80
C ASP A 39 -13.94 0.17 -9.17
N ARG A 40 -13.62 -1.03 -9.67
CA ARG A 40 -14.23 -1.62 -10.86
C ARG A 40 -15.74 -1.87 -10.71
N SER A 41 -16.19 -2.27 -9.52
CA SER A 41 -17.59 -2.58 -9.25
C SER A 41 -18.49 -1.34 -9.25
N TYR A 42 -17.95 -0.15 -8.97
CA TYR A 42 -18.67 1.14 -9.03
C TYR A 42 -18.60 1.82 -10.42
N CYS A 43 -18.56 1.03 -11.51
CA CYS A 43 -18.40 1.48 -12.91
C CYS A 43 -17.00 2.00 -13.30
N GLY A 44 -15.97 1.76 -12.47
CA GLY A 44 -14.58 2.06 -12.81
C GLY A 44 -13.98 1.08 -13.82
N LYS A 45 -12.96 1.52 -14.56
CA LYS A 45 -12.09 0.62 -15.32
C LYS A 45 -11.02 0.09 -14.39
N TRP A 46 -10.57 -1.14 -14.64
CA TRP A 46 -9.42 -1.69 -13.93
C TRP A 46 -8.17 -0.88 -14.25
N ASP A 47 -7.55 -0.31 -13.22
CA ASP A 47 -6.36 0.50 -13.28
C ASP A 47 -5.18 -0.21 -12.61
N TRP A 48 -4.26 -0.69 -13.45
CA TRP A 48 -3.02 -1.31 -12.97
C TRP A 48 -2.12 -0.33 -12.20
N LEU A 49 -2.24 0.99 -12.46
CA LEU A 49 -1.49 2.01 -11.76
C LEU A 49 -1.96 2.17 -10.32
N ASP A 50 -3.24 1.97 -10.04
CA ASP A 50 -3.82 2.03 -8.69
C ASP A 50 -3.35 0.82 -7.86
N LEU A 51 -3.21 -0.34 -8.50
CA LEU A 51 -2.63 -1.54 -7.92
C LEU A 51 -1.13 -1.35 -7.60
N ILE A 52 -0.35 -0.81 -8.55
CA ILE A 52 1.07 -0.50 -8.35
C ILE A 52 1.24 0.57 -7.25
N ALA A 53 0.41 1.61 -7.23
CA ALA A 53 0.46 2.65 -6.20
C ALA A 53 0.22 2.08 -4.80
N THR A 54 -0.72 1.13 -4.68
CA THR A 54 -0.97 0.42 -3.43
C THR A 54 0.24 -0.42 -3.00
N LEU A 55 0.82 -1.19 -3.92
CA LEU A 55 2.01 -2.00 -3.65
C LEU A 55 3.22 -1.16 -3.25
N LEU A 56 3.41 0.01 -3.87
CA LEU A 56 4.46 0.97 -3.50
C LEU A 56 4.24 1.54 -2.10
N GLY A 57 3.00 1.90 -1.75
CA GLY A 57 2.65 2.28 -0.38
C GLY A 57 2.92 1.16 0.63
N GLY A 58 2.64 -0.09 0.24
CA GLY A 58 2.97 -1.27 1.05
C GLY A 58 4.47 -1.45 1.23
N LEU A 59 5.27 -1.25 0.19
CA LEU A 59 6.74 -1.33 0.28
C LEU A 59 7.30 -0.29 1.26
N ILE A 60 6.78 0.94 1.22
CA ILE A 60 7.14 1.99 2.18
C ILE A 60 6.80 1.56 3.62
N GLY A 61 5.59 1.03 3.83
CA GLY A 61 5.17 0.54 5.14
C GLY A 61 6.02 -0.65 5.63
N GLN A 62 6.41 -1.56 4.74
CA GLN A 62 7.25 -2.71 5.07
C GLN A 62 8.68 -2.30 5.44
N ILE A 63 9.24 -1.31 4.74
CA ILE A 63 10.56 -0.73 5.09
C ILE A 63 10.47 -0.07 6.47
N ALA A 64 9.41 0.70 6.74
CA ALA A 64 9.20 1.32 8.04
C ALA A 64 9.06 0.26 9.15
N GLN A 65 8.30 -0.80 8.93
CA GLN A 65 8.18 -1.94 9.85
C GLN A 65 9.55 -2.57 10.13
N ALA A 66 10.34 -2.84 9.09
CA ALA A 66 11.67 -3.43 9.23
C ALA A 66 12.62 -2.53 10.02
N VAL A 67 12.58 -1.21 9.80
CA VAL A 67 13.36 -0.23 10.58
C VAL A 67 12.93 -0.24 12.04
N ILE A 68 11.63 -0.24 12.33
CA ILE A 68 11.11 -0.30 13.71
C ILE A 68 11.58 -1.58 14.41
N VAL A 69 11.42 -2.74 13.76
CA VAL A 69 11.87 -4.04 14.28
C VAL A 69 13.38 -4.04 14.51
N TYR A 70 14.17 -3.49 13.57
CA TYR A 70 15.60 -3.37 13.72
C TYR A 70 16.00 -2.48 14.91
N LEU A 71 15.31 -1.35 15.10
CA LEU A 71 15.56 -0.45 16.23
C LEU A 71 15.20 -1.10 17.57
N ILE A 72 14.10 -1.86 17.64
CA ILE A 72 13.72 -2.64 18.83
C ILE A 72 14.79 -3.69 19.13
N TRP A 73 15.21 -4.46 18.11
CA TRP A 73 16.22 -5.49 18.26
C TRP A 73 17.59 -4.93 18.69
N LYS A 74 18.04 -3.83 18.07
CA LYS A 74 19.29 -3.15 18.44
C LYS A 74 19.20 -2.44 19.80
N GLY A 75 18.01 -1.97 20.17
CA GLY A 75 17.73 -1.25 21.40
C GLY A 75 17.72 -2.12 22.66
N GLY A 76 17.80 -3.44 22.53
CA GLY A 76 17.91 -4.37 23.66
C GLY A 76 16.69 -4.33 24.57
N VAL A 77 15.50 -4.55 24.01
CA VAL A 77 14.36 -5.08 24.77
C VAL A 77 14.52 -6.59 24.92
#